data_AF-A0A7C7VDE3-F1
#
_entry.id   AF-A0A7C7VDE3-F1
#
_cell.length_a   1.000
_cell.length_b   1.000
_cell.length_c   1.000
_cell.angle_alpha   90.00
_cell.angle_beta   90.00
_cell.angle_gamma   90.00
#
_symmetry.space_group_name_H-M   'P 1'
#
loop_
_entity.id
_entity.type
_entity.pdbx_description
1 polymer ?
#
loop_
_entity_poly.entity_id
_entity_poly.type
_entity_poly.pdbx_seq_one_letter_code
_entity_poly.pdbx_strand_id
1 'polypeptide(L)' 'MPLIQMYFGKGALTDDQKADFSRKVTDLIVKEAKQPQHYTGVIIHKVPAENWMVDRLTLPELKVKLMTEKKRAVPK' A
#
# COMPACT_ATOMS: atom_id res chain seq x y z
N MET A 1 -15.54 -5.77 -15.67
CA MET A 1 -15.36 -4.48 -14.96
C MET A 1 -14.53 -4.72 -13.70
N PRO A 2 -13.19 -4.74 -13.81
CA PRO A 2 -12.32 -4.95 -12.66
C PRO A 2 -12.35 -3.76 -11.70
N LEU A 3 -12.41 -4.05 -10.40
CA LEU A 3 -12.26 -3.07 -9.32
C LEU A 3 -11.05 -3.45 -8.48
N ILE A 4 -10.12 -2.50 -8.36
CA ILE A 4 -8.91 -2.65 -7.59
C ILE A 4 -9.00 -1.71 -6.40
N GLN A 5 -8.97 -2.27 -5.19
CA GLN A 5 -8.94 -1.51 -3.95
C GLN A 5 -7.58 -1.69 -3.30
N MET A 6 -6.89 -0.58 -3.07
CA MET A 6 -5.55 -0.59 -2.47
C MET A 6 -5.60 0.21 -1.18
N TYR A 7 -5.09 -0.39 -0.11
CA TYR A 7 -5.05 0.21 1.21
C TYR A 7 -3.63 0.65 1.51
N PHE A 8 -3.47 1.93 1.86
CA PHE A 8 -2.18 2.51 2.22
C PHE A 8 -2.28 3.17 3.58
N GLY A 9 -1.20 3.10 4.36
CA GLY A 9 -1.06 3.92 5.56
C GLY A 9 -1.20 5.41 5.22
N LYS A 10 -1.87 6.18 6.09
CA LYS A 10 -1.99 7.63 5.91
C LYS A 10 -0.59 8.25 5.80
N GLY A 11 -0.38 9.06 4.75
CA GLY A 11 0.92 9.69 4.47
C GLY A 11 1.94 8.81 3.75
N ALA A 12 1.63 7.54 3.46
CA ALA A 12 2.55 6.65 2.75
C ALA A 12 2.81 7.06 1.29
N LEU A 13 1.85 7.76 0.67
CA LEU A 13 1.96 8.29 -0.69
C LEU A 13 1.56 9.77 -0.71
N THR A 14 2.30 10.58 -1.47
CA THR A 14 1.87 11.93 -1.89
C THR A 14 0.67 11.85 -2.83
N ASP A 15 0.04 12.97 -3.17
CA ASP A 15 -1.11 12.95 -4.08
C ASP A 15 -0.68 12.64 -5.53
N ASP A 16 0.47 13.14 -5.97
CA ASP A 16 1.05 12.79 -7.27
C ASP A 16 1.38 11.29 -7.36
N GLN A 17 1.98 10.72 -6.32
CA GLN A 17 2.27 9.29 -6.25
C GLN A 17 0.99 8.45 -6.34
N LYS A 18 -0.13 8.91 -5.77
CA LYS A 18 -1.42 8.20 -5.90
C LYS A 18 -1.92 8.20 -7.33
N ALA A 19 -1.85 9.34 -8.00
CA ALA A 19 -2.29 9.47 -9.39
C ALA A 19 -1.44 8.57 -10.30
N ASP A 20 -0.11 8.69 -10.21
CA ASP A 20 0.82 7.90 -11.03
C ASP A 20 0.70 6.40 -10.76
N PHE A 21 0.57 6.00 -9.51
CA PHE A 21 0.40 4.60 -9.15
C PHE A 21 -0.92 4.04 -9.68
N SER A 22 -2.02 4.81 -9.58
CA SER A 22 -3.33 4.40 -10.11
C SER A 22 -3.32 4.24 -11.63
N ARG A 23 -2.62 5.12 -12.36
CA ARG A 23 -2.42 4.99 -13.82
C ARG A 23 -1.68 3.69 -14.15
N LYS A 24 -0.54 3.44 -13.51
CA LYS A 24 0.26 2.22 -13.73
C LYS A 24 -0.49 0.93 -13.41
N VAL A 25 -1.29 0.93 -12.34
CA VAL A 25 -2.17 -0.21 -12.01
C VAL A 25 -3.22 -0.41 -13.09
N THR A 26 -3.83 0.66 -13.59
CA THR A 26 -4.79 0.58 -14.69
C THR A 26 -4.13 0.01 -15.95
N ASP A 27 -2.95 0.49 -16.33
CA ASP A 27 -2.20 0.01 -17.49
C ASP A 27 -1.88 -1.49 -17.38
N LEU A 28 -1.48 -1.95 -16.18
CA LEU A 28 -1.24 -3.36 -15.89
C LEU A 28 -2.51 -4.20 -16.11
N ILE A 29 -3.65 -3.74 -15.60
CA ILE A 29 -4.93 -4.48 -15.72
C ILE A 29 -5.39 -4.53 -17.18
N VAL A 30 -5.27 -3.42 -17.92
CA VAL A 30 -5.57 -3.40 -19.36
C VAL A 30 -4.66 -4.39 -20.11
N LYS A 31 -3.37 -4.40 -19.78
CA LYS A 31 -2.38 -5.27 -20.44
C LYS A 31 -2.62 -6.75 -20.16
N GLU A 32 -2.78 -7.13 -18.90
CA GLU A 32 -2.79 -8.54 -18.48
C GLU A 32 -4.20 -9.14 -18.53
N ALA A 33 -5.22 -8.40 -18.10
CA ALA A 33 -6.60 -8.88 -18.06
C ALA A 33 -7.41 -8.56 -19.34
N LYS A 34 -6.81 -7.84 -20.30
CA LYS A 34 -7.43 -7.41 -21.58
C LYS A 34 -8.75 -6.66 -21.39
N GLN A 35 -8.93 -6.01 -20.25
CA GLN A 35 -10.13 -5.23 -19.95
C GLN A 35 -10.01 -3.82 -20.54
N PRO A 36 -11.10 -3.24 -21.08
CA PRO A 36 -11.10 -1.84 -21.49
C PRO A 36 -10.79 -0.91 -20.31
N GLN A 37 -10.00 0.12 -20.57
CA GLN A 37 -9.55 1.07 -19.55
C GLN A 37 -10.73 1.74 -18.82
N HIS A 38 -11.77 2.17 -19.56
CA HIS A 38 -12.95 2.84 -19.00
C HIS A 38 -13.84 1.92 -18.15
N TYR A 39 -13.57 0.60 -18.12
CA TYR A 39 -14.21 -0.35 -17.22
C TYR A 39 -13.33 -0.77 -16.03
N THR A 40 -12.16 -0.14 -15.86
CA THR A 40 -11.22 -0.44 -14.77
C THR A 40 -11.28 0.63 -13.70
N GLY A 41 -11.78 0.26 -12.51
CA GLY A 41 -11.84 1.14 -11.35
C GLY A 41 -10.65 0.91 -10.42
N VAL A 42 -10.03 2.00 -9.96
CA VAL A 42 -8.97 1.96 -8.93
C VAL A 42 -9.35 2.90 -7.79
N ILE A 43 -9.37 2.38 -6.56
CA ILE A 43 -9.67 3.14 -5.34
C ILE A 43 -8.51 3.00 -4.36
N ILE A 44 -8.05 4.14 -3.85
CA ILE A 44 -7.02 4.20 -2.82
C ILE A 44 -7.65 4.60 -1.48
N HIS A 45 -7.60 3.67 -0.53
CA HIS A 45 -8.03 3.89 0.85
C HIS A 45 -6.83 4.31 1.72
N LYS A 46 -6.99 5.39 2.48
CA LYS A 46 -6.00 5.85 3.46
C LYS A 46 -6.40 5.34 4.84
N VAL A 47 -5.60 4.44 5.41
CA VAL A 47 -5.83 3.86 6.74
C VAL A 47 -4.88 4.52 7.75
N PRO A 48 -5.38 5.10 8.86
CA PRO A 48 -4.52 5.54 9.96
C PRO A 48 -3.59 4.40 10.43
N ALA A 49 -2.36 4.73 10.80
CA ALA A 49 -1.35 3.71 11.12
C ALA A 49 -1.74 2.89 12.36
N GLU A 50 -2.49 3.49 13.27
CA GLU A 50 -3.02 2.93 14.50
C GLU A 50 -4.16 1.93 14.23
N ASN A 51 -4.81 2.02 13.07
CA ASN A 51 -5.91 1.15 12.66
C ASN A 51 -5.43 -0.01 11.77
N TRP A 52 -4.12 -0.06 11.45
CA TRP A 52 -3.53 -1.12 10.65
C TRP A 52 -2.73 -2.06 11.54
N MET A 53 -3.21 -3.30 11.67
CA MET A 53 -2.59 -4.32 12.51
C MET A 53 -1.84 -5.36 11.69
N VAL A 54 -0.61 -5.66 12.07
CA VAL A 54 0.21 -6.76 11.54
C VAL A 54 0.93 -7.40 12.73
N ASP A 55 0.96 -8.73 12.80
CA ASP A 55 1.52 -9.47 13.96
C ASP A 55 0.85 -9.08 15.29
N ARG A 56 -0.45 -8.75 15.25
CA ARG A 56 -1.22 -8.22 16.40
C ARG A 56 -0.65 -6.91 16.98
N LEU A 57 0.18 -6.20 16.23
CA LEU A 57 0.74 -4.90 16.56
C LEU A 57 0.22 -3.86 15.58
N THR A 58 -0.03 -2.66 16.06
CA THR A 58 -0.23 -1.49 15.20
C THR A 58 1.04 -1.23 14.39
N LEU A 59 0.94 -0.55 13.24
CA LEU A 59 2.13 -0.22 12.45
C LEU A 59 3.21 0.55 13.25
N PRO A 60 2.89 1.51 14.15
CA PRO A 60 3.88 2.12 15.03
C PRO A 60 4.60 1.12 15.95
N GLU A 61 3.85 0.24 16.63
CA GLU A 61 4.43 -0.78 17.51
C GLU A 61 5.31 -1.77 16.74
N LEU A 62 4.85 -2.20 15.56
CA LEU A 62 5.62 -3.08 14.70
C LEU A 62 6.95 -2.44 14.26
N LYS A 63 6.95 -1.14 13.90
CA LYS A 63 8.19 -0.42 13.57
C LYS A 63 9.17 -0.42 14.74
N VAL A 64 8.70 -0.21 15.97
CA VAL A 64 9.56 -0.25 17.17
C VAL A 64 10.17 -1.64 17.38
N LYS A 65 9.36 -2.70 17.26
CA LYS A 65 9.83 -4.10 17.33
C LYS A 65 10.91 -4.38 16.29
N LEU A 66 10.64 -4.10 15.01
CA LEU A 66 11.57 -4.36 13.90
C LEU A 66 12.87 -3.55 14.03
N MET A 67 12.81 -2.30 14.49
CA MET A 67 14.01 -1.49 14.72
C MET A 67 14.86 -2.07 15.87
N THR A 68 14.22 -2.65 16.89
CA THR A 68 14.91 -3.30 18.01
C THR A 68 15.56 -4.62 17.58
N GLU A 69 14.85 -5.44 16.82
CA GLU A 69 15.37 -6.68 16.24
C GLU A 69 16.55 -6.41 15.30
N LYS A 70 16.43 -5.41 14.42
CA LYS A 70 17.52 -5.01 13.52
C LYS A 70 18.76 -4.58 14.30
N LYS A 71 18.63 -3.83 15.41
CA LYS A 71 19.75 -3.46 16.27
C LYS A 71 20.40 -4.66 16.97
N ARG A 72 19.62 -5.68 17.33
CA ARG A 72 20.12 -6.93 17.94
C ARG A 72 20.83 -7.84 16.95
N ALA A 73 20.45 -7.77 15.67
CA ALA A 73 21.00 -8.60 14.60
C ALA A 73 22.34 -8.09 14.02
N VAL A 74 22.77 -6.87 14.36
CA VAL A 74 24.09 -6.36 13.95
C VAL A 74 25.12 -6.79 15.01
N PRO A 75 26.11 -7.64 14.67
CA PRO A 75 27.17 -8.00 15.62
C PRO A 75 28.05 -6.76 15.92
N LYS A 76 28.52 -6.67 17.16
CA LYS A 76 29.48 -5.65 17.61
C LYS A 76 30.84 -5.85 16.96
#